data_AF-A0A5J4PGG6-F1
#
_entry.id   AF-A0A5J4PGG6-F1
#
_cell.length_a   1.000
_cell.length_b   1.000
_cell.length_c   1.000
_cell.angle_alpha   90.00
_cell.angle_beta   90.00
_cell.angle_gamma   90.00
#
_symmetry.space_group_name_H-M   'P 1'
#
loop_
_entity.id
_entity.type
_entity.pdbx_description
1 polymer ?
#
loop_
_entity_poly.entity_id
_entity_poly.type
_entity_poly.pdbx_seq_one_letter_code
_entity_poly.pdbx_strand_id
1 'polypeptide(L)'
;MKYLLKNGICWFVVTWVITAACTNNIIYHSFQDVPKEGWNKNNAFFSNVRITDSIPTSYHLYVQIRFHNNYPYQNLLFFVSHNLQDSSVIVTDTIRYMLTG
;
A
#
# COMPACT_ATOMS: atom_id res chain seq x y z
N MET A 1 -12.73 -20.76 44.51
CA MET A 1 -13.34 -19.91 43.45
C MET A 1 -12.45 -18.77 42.93
N LYS A 2 -11.50 -18.20 43.70
CA LYS A 2 -10.65 -17.09 43.23
C LYS A 2 -9.72 -17.42 42.05
N TYR A 3 -9.22 -18.66 41.97
CA TYR A 3 -8.32 -19.10 40.89
C TYR A 3 -9.02 -19.25 39.53
N LEU A 4 -10.30 -19.63 39.52
CA LEU A 4 -11.10 -19.75 38.30
C LEU A 4 -11.42 -18.37 37.70
N LEU A 5 -11.70 -17.37 38.54
CA LEU A 5 -11.92 -16.00 38.10
C LEU A 5 -10.64 -15.37 37.50
N LYS A 6 -9.48 -15.64 38.11
CA LYS A 6 -8.16 -15.14 37.64
C LYS A 6 -7.74 -15.76 36.30
N ASN A 7 -7.96 -17.06 36.10
CA ASN A 7 -7.69 -17.72 34.81
C ASN A 7 -8.63 -17.24 33.70
N GLY A 8 -9.91 -16.98 34.02
CA GLY A 8 -10.86 -16.42 33.05
C GLY A 8 -10.46 -15.01 32.59
N ILE A 9 -10.03 -14.15 33.52
CA ILE A 9 -9.59 -12.78 33.20
C ILE A 9 -8.35 -12.79 32.29
N CYS A 10 -7.34 -13.62 32.59
CA CYS A 10 -6.17 -13.75 31.71
C CYS A 10 -6.57 -14.18 30.29
N TRP A 11 -7.50 -15.12 30.16
CA TRP A 11 -7.94 -15.60 28.85
C TRP A 11 -8.71 -14.54 28.05
N PHE A 12 -9.55 -13.74 28.73
CA PHE A 12 -10.20 -12.58 28.11
C PHE A 12 -9.19 -11.51 27.65
N VAL A 13 -8.19 -11.19 28.46
CA VAL A 13 -7.15 -10.22 28.11
C VAL A 13 -6.33 -10.71 26.90
N VAL A 14 -5.93 -11.98 26.89
CA VAL A 14 -5.20 -12.58 25.75
C VAL A 14 -6.03 -12.51 24.47
N THR A 15 -7.33 -12.85 24.56
CA THR A 15 -8.23 -12.79 23.40
C THR A 15 -8.38 -11.37 22.86
N TRP A 16 -8.48 -10.37 23.75
CA TRP A 16 -8.62 -8.95 23.38
C TRP A 16 -7.35 -8.38 22.73
N VAL A 17 -6.16 -8.81 23.18
CA VAL A 17 -4.88 -8.40 22.59
C VAL A 17 -4.71 -9.00 21.19
N ILE A 18 -5.12 -10.26 20.98
CA ILE A 18 -5.00 -10.92 19.67
C ILE A 18 -5.91 -10.25 18.63
N THR A 19 -7.10 -9.78 19.01
CA THR A 19 -8.01 -9.09 18.08
C THR A 19 -7.58 -7.67 17.76
N ALA A 20 -6.87 -6.98 18.66
CA ALA A 20 -6.35 -5.63 18.44
C ALA A 20 -5.23 -5.56 17.38
N ALA A 21 -4.56 -6.67 17.07
CA ALA A 21 -3.48 -6.72 16.09
C ALA A 21 -3.96 -6.73 14.62
N CYS A 22 -5.26 -6.98 14.37
CA CYS A 22 -5.82 -7.04 13.02
C CYS A 22 -6.25 -5.66 12.49
N THR A 23 -5.40 -4.64 12.61
CA THR A 23 -5.65 -3.33 12.00
C THR A 23 -4.82 -3.16 10.72
N ASN A 24 -5.47 -3.38 9.57
CA ASN A 24 -4.88 -3.00 8.28
C ASN A 24 -5.11 -1.50 8.08
N ASN A 25 -4.11 -0.68 8.41
CA ASN A 25 -4.14 0.78 8.24
C ASN A 25 -3.96 1.22 6.77
N ILE A 26 -4.56 0.48 5.84
CA ILE A 26 -4.51 0.76 4.40
C ILE A 26 -5.77 1.54 4.03
N ILE A 27 -5.60 2.82 3.73
CA ILE A 27 -6.70 3.72 3.36
C ILE A 27 -7.09 3.63 1.88
N TYR A 28 -6.16 3.18 1.03
CA TYR A 28 -6.37 3.03 -0.40
C TYR A 28 -5.43 1.97 -0.96
N HIS A 29 -5.96 1.12 -1.83
CA HIS A 29 -5.20 0.11 -2.54
C HIS A 29 -5.85 -0.19 -3.87
N SER A 30 -5.08 -0.15 -4.95
CA SER A 30 -5.56 -0.44 -6.30
C SER A 30 -4.44 -1.04 -7.12
N PHE A 31 -4.80 -2.02 -7.95
CA PHE A 31 -3.94 -2.60 -8.96
C PHE A 31 -4.58 -2.41 -10.32
N GLN A 32 -3.75 -2.10 -11.31
CA GLN A 32 -4.14 -2.05 -12.70
C GLN A 32 -3.27 -3.03 -13.49
N ASP A 33 -3.92 -3.86 -14.29
CA ASP A 33 -3.23 -4.83 -15.12
C ASP A 33 -2.52 -4.14 -16.28
N VAL A 34 -1.31 -4.62 -16.57
CA VAL A 34 -0.57 -4.23 -17.76
C VAL A 34 -1.15 -4.98 -18.97
N PRO A 35 -1.42 -4.30 -20.10
CA PRO A 35 -1.90 -4.96 -21.31
C PRO A 35 -0.99 -6.10 -21.76
N LYS A 36 -1.58 -7.13 -22.36
CA LYS A 36 -0.83 -8.31 -22.84
C LYS A 36 0.16 -7.98 -23.94
N GLU A 37 -0.11 -6.93 -24.73
CA GLU A 37 0.78 -6.46 -25.78
C GLU A 37 2.00 -5.69 -25.24
N GLY A 38 2.04 -5.46 -23.92
CA GLY A 38 3.10 -4.74 -23.22
C GLY A 38 2.66 -3.37 -22.71
N TRP A 39 3.55 -2.72 -21.98
CA TRP A 39 3.31 -1.39 -21.41
C TRP A 39 3.91 -0.31 -22.30
N ASN A 40 3.07 0.48 -22.96
CA ASN A 40 3.53 1.66 -23.69
C ASN A 40 3.89 2.78 -22.69
N LYS A 41 5.04 3.45 -22.90
CA LYS A 41 5.47 4.61 -22.10
C LYS A 41 4.41 5.70 -21.99
N ASN A 42 3.58 5.87 -23.02
CA ASN A 42 2.53 6.90 -23.05
C ASN A 42 1.26 6.46 -22.29
N ASN A 43 1.14 5.19 -21.94
CA ASN A 43 0.03 4.67 -21.13
C ASN A 43 0.38 4.81 -19.65
N ALA A 44 0.30 6.02 -19.12
CA ALA A 44 0.46 6.23 -17.69
C ALA A 44 -0.74 5.66 -16.91
N PHE A 45 -0.46 5.05 -15.77
CA PHE A 45 -1.50 4.62 -14.83
C PHE A 45 -1.86 5.79 -13.90
N PHE A 46 -3.16 6.01 -13.71
CA PHE A 46 -3.65 7.11 -12.90
C PHE A 46 -4.57 6.58 -11.80
N SER A 47 -4.27 6.97 -10.57
CA SER A 47 -5.11 6.70 -9.41
C SER A 47 -5.53 8.01 -8.78
N ASN A 48 -6.84 8.24 -8.68
CA ASN A 48 -7.38 9.40 -7.98
C ASN A 48 -7.86 8.96 -6.60
N VAL A 49 -7.17 9.39 -5.56
CA VAL A 49 -7.48 9.10 -4.17
C VAL A 49 -8.00 10.37 -3.53
N ARG A 50 -9.23 10.34 -3.01
CA ARG A 50 -9.77 11.43 -2.19
C ARG A 50 -9.48 11.12 -0.73
N ILE A 51 -8.62 11.91 -0.12
CA ILE A 51 -8.36 11.85 1.33
C ILE A 51 -9.31 12.84 2.00
N THR A 52 -10.24 12.35 2.82
CA THR A 52 -11.30 13.16 3.46
C THR A 52 -11.00 13.52 4.91
N ASP A 53 -9.80 13.23 5.40
CA ASP A 53 -9.46 13.40 6.81
C ASP A 53 -9.33 14.88 7.18
N SER A 54 -10.02 15.27 8.25
CA SER A 54 -10.05 16.64 8.76
C SER A 54 -8.85 17.00 9.64
N ILE A 55 -7.98 16.03 9.95
CA ILE A 55 -6.80 16.20 10.80
C ILE A 55 -5.54 15.96 9.95
N PRO A 56 -4.57 16.89 9.93
CA PRO A 56 -3.30 16.70 9.22
C PRO A 56 -2.58 15.44 9.73
N THR A 57 -2.46 14.44 8.85
CA THR A 57 -1.85 13.14 9.17
C THR A 57 -0.80 12.78 8.12
N SER A 58 0.26 12.10 8.54
CA SER A 58 1.28 11.57 7.63
C SER A 58 0.82 10.24 7.04
N TYR A 59 0.88 10.13 5.71
CA TYR A 59 0.60 8.88 5.01
C TYR A 59 1.88 8.29 4.43
N HIS A 60 1.96 6.96 4.46
CA HIS A 60 3.00 6.22 3.75
C HIS A 60 2.46 5.79 2.40
N LEU A 61 3.13 6.23 1.34
CA LEU A 61 2.86 5.78 -0.01
C LEU A 61 3.70 4.56 -0.35
N TYR A 62 3.06 3.57 -0.96
CA TYR A 62 3.71 2.36 -1.42
C TYR A 62 3.41 2.17 -2.91
N VAL A 63 4.46 1.94 -3.69
CA VAL A 63 4.36 1.48 -5.07
C VAL A 63 4.61 -0.02 -5.07
N GLN A 64 3.63 -0.80 -5.51
CA GLN A 64 3.70 -2.26 -5.53
C GLN A 64 3.66 -2.76 -6.97
N ILE A 65 4.57 -3.69 -7.28
CA ILE A 65 4.67 -4.30 -8.60
C ILE A 65 4.46 -5.79 -8.41
N ARG A 66 3.50 -6.35 -9.16
CA ARG A 66 3.31 -7.79 -9.27
C ARG A 66 3.66 -8.20 -10.68
N PHE A 67 4.62 -9.10 -10.81
CA PHE A 67 5.07 -9.65 -12.08
C PHE A 67 5.04 -11.18 -12.03
N HIS A 68 4.98 -11.80 -13.20
CA HIS A 68 5.07 -13.25 -13.32
C HIS A 68 6.51 -13.64 -13.68
N ASN A 69 6.94 -14.86 -13.35
CA ASN A 69 8.31 -15.32 -13.59
C ASN A 69 8.72 -15.32 -15.08
N ASN A 70 7.76 -15.24 -16.00
CA ASN A 70 7.98 -15.16 -17.44
C ASN A 70 8.01 -13.72 -17.97
N TYR A 71 8.01 -12.71 -17.11
CA TYR A 71 8.09 -11.32 -17.53
C TYR A 71 9.49 -11.03 -18.11
N PRO A 72 9.58 -10.55 -19.37
CA PRO A 72 10.86 -10.55 -20.10
C PRO A 72 11.80 -9.40 -19.72
N TYR A 73 11.35 -8.43 -18.92
CA TYR A 73 12.14 -7.25 -18.55
C TYR A 73 12.50 -7.28 -17.07
N GLN A 74 13.74 -6.91 -16.73
CA GLN A 74 14.21 -6.89 -15.34
C GLN A 74 14.51 -5.48 -14.83
N ASN A 75 15.04 -4.60 -15.68
CA ASN A 75 15.31 -3.22 -15.33
C ASN A 75 14.04 -2.37 -15.48
N LEU A 76 13.46 -1.95 -14.36
CA LEU A 76 12.30 -1.08 -14.33
C LEU A 76 12.69 0.33 -13.91
N LEU A 77 12.16 1.31 -14.65
CA LEU A 77 12.25 2.72 -14.35
C LEU A 77 10.84 3.31 -14.30
N PHE A 78 10.45 3.78 -13.13
CA PHE A 78 9.14 4.39 -12.90
C PHE A 78 9.27 5.87 -12.64
N PHE A 79 8.34 6.62 -13.22
CA PHE A 79 8.11 8.02 -12.87
C PHE A 79 6.80 8.07 -12.09
N VAL A 80 6.88 8.52 -10.84
CA VAL A 80 5.72 8.62 -9.95
C VAL A 80 5.46 10.08 -9.72
N SER A 81 4.37 10.58 -10.29
CA SER A 81 3.94 11.97 -10.15
C SER A 81 2.77 12.05 -9.18
N HIS A 82 2.82 12.98 -8.22
CA HIS A 82 1.75 13.17 -7.25
C HIS A 82 1.52 14.65 -6.92
N ASN A 83 0.29 14.94 -6.47
CA ASN A 83 -0.10 16.24 -5.94
C ASN A 83 -0.86 16.06 -4.61
N LEU A 84 -0.17 15.50 -3.62
CA LEU A 84 -0.76 15.19 -2.31
C LEU A 84 -0.98 16.44 -1.45
N GLN A 85 -0.26 17.52 -1.76
CA GLN A 85 -0.33 18.78 -1.02
C GLN A 85 -1.43 19.72 -1.58
N ASP A 86 -2.24 19.24 -2.52
CA ASP A 86 -3.28 20.01 -3.24
C ASP A 86 -2.78 21.39 -3.69
N SER A 87 -1.59 21.39 -4.29
CA SER A 87 -0.90 22.60 -4.74
C SER A 87 -0.90 22.70 -6.27
N SER A 88 -0.47 23.83 -6.84
CA SER A 88 -0.24 23.94 -8.29
C SER A 88 1.01 23.17 -8.76
N VAL A 89 1.81 22.64 -7.83
CA VAL A 89 3.07 21.96 -8.11
C VAL A 89 2.86 20.45 -8.06
N ILE A 90 3.19 19.78 -9.16
CA ILE A 90 3.26 18.32 -9.24
C ILE A 90 4.70 17.91 -8.94
N VAL A 91 4.88 17.06 -7.93
CA VAL A 91 6.18 16.47 -7.60
C VAL A 91 6.30 15.16 -8.37
N THR A 92 7.47 14.91 -8.97
CA THR A 92 7.74 13.67 -9.70
C THR A 92 9.03 13.03 -9.21
N ASP A 93 8.91 11.79 -8.74
CA ASP A 93 10.03 10.97 -8.29
C ASP A 93 10.38 9.91 -9.35
N THR A 94 11.65 9.54 -9.41
CA THR A 94 12.14 8.47 -10.28
C THR A 94 12.58 7.27 -9.45
N ILE A 95 11.92 6.13 -9.65
CA ILE A 95 12.24 4.88 -8.95
C ILE A 95 12.88 3.93 -9.95
N ARG A 96 14.07 3.43 -9.62
CA ARG A 96 14.75 2.38 -10.37
C ARG A 96 14.70 1.09 -9.56
N TYR A 97 14.27 0.01 -10.20
CA TYR A 97 14.20 -1.29 -9.57
C TYR A 97 14.66 -2.39 -10.52
N MET A 98 15.28 -3.43 -9.98
CA MET A 98 15.69 -4.62 -10.72
C MET A 98 14.83 -5.79 -10.25
N LEU A 99 14.03 -6.36 -11.14
CA LEU A 99 13.27 -7.57 -10.86
C LEU A 99 14.22 -8.76 -10.85
N THR A 100 14.21 -9.51 -9.74
CA THR A 100 14.91 -10.78 -9.62
C THR A 100 13.91 -11.92 -9.79
N GLY A 101 14.25 -12.89 -10.63
CA GLY A 101 13.49 -14.13 -10.82
C GLY A 101 14.02 -15.27 -9.97
#